data_AF-A0A960CZ07-F1
#
_entry.id   AF-A0A960CZ07-F1
#
_cell.length_a   1.000
_cell.length_b   1.000
_cell.length_c   1.000
_cell.angle_alpha   90.00
_cell.angle_beta   90.00
_cell.angle_gamma   90.00
#
_symmetry.space_group_name_H-M   'P 1'
#
loop_
_entity.id
_entity.type
_entity.pdbx_description
1 polymer ?
#
loop_
_entity_poly.entity_id
_entity_poly.type
_entity_poly.pdbx_seq_one_letter_code
_entity_poly.pdbx_strand_id
1 'polypeptide(L)'
;GIVVRHDEDGDRSTAARFSLADPDHVREFVERLVEQCDIDRQMLSSPWSFTFGGYLPEQERLREALCTVGNGYRATRGCAPEADAGPFHYPGTYAAGLYNRLYDEIAGVRIDNESLVNLPNWLSLKFRINGDDWFDIDSATILSYRQSMDLRQAELTREFRFRDPAGRTCRVLQRRIAAMHLPHACALETTVWAEDWSGTIEFLSILDGDVRNSGVERYRALSSDHLVATTTQELAPNSALLVCETVQSRIPIAVAARTTVWRGEAPLEADGRFVDEPRRTGHDYVVTVEPGESVTVEKMAAIFTGRDDGISEPGDAAQRLLGQLGRYSDLRAGHIREWAHLWERFDIAFDDNPDALRVVRLHLLHLLVTVPNRAADLDAGVPARGLHGEAYRGHIFWDELFVFPVLNLRSPAST
;
A
#
# COMPACT_ATOMS: atom_id res chain seq x y z
N GLY A 1 -35.00 2.12 3.51
CA GLY A 1 -36.02 3.05 4.03
C GLY A 1 -35.78 3.28 5.51
N ILE A 2 -36.14 4.46 6.01
CA ILE A 2 -36.11 4.83 7.43
C ILE A 2 -37.57 4.94 7.88
N VAL A 3 -37.88 4.46 9.07
CA VAL A 3 -39.19 4.69 9.70
C VAL A 3 -39.02 5.58 10.92
N VAL A 4 -39.94 6.51 11.11
CA VAL A 4 -40.03 7.32 12.32
C VAL A 4 -41.13 6.72 13.17
N ARG A 5 -40.81 6.34 14.41
CA ARG A 5 -41.81 5.90 15.36
C ARG A 5 -42.58 7.12 15.87
N HIS A 6 -43.88 6.99 15.98
CA HIS A 6 -44.74 7.97 16.65
C HIS A 6 -45.79 7.22 17.45
N ASP A 7 -46.27 7.86 18.52
CA ASP A 7 -47.11 7.19 19.50
C ASP A 7 -48.60 7.16 19.10
N GLU A 8 -48.96 7.79 17.97
CA GLU A 8 -50.38 8.05 17.64
C GLU A 8 -51.07 6.91 16.88
N ASP A 9 -50.35 6.03 16.15
CA ASP A 9 -51.01 4.99 15.30
C ASP A 9 -50.52 3.54 15.45
N GLY A 10 -49.68 3.23 16.45
CA GLY A 10 -49.18 1.86 16.69
C GLY A 10 -48.30 1.28 15.57
N ASP A 11 -47.88 0.01 15.74
CA ASP A 11 -46.87 -0.62 14.88
C ASP A 11 -47.41 -1.00 13.49
N ARG A 12 -46.98 -0.26 12.46
CA ARG A 12 -47.18 -0.61 11.04
C ARG A 12 -46.00 -1.41 10.50
N SER A 13 -46.27 -2.47 9.73
CA SER A 13 -45.22 -3.21 9.03
C SER A 13 -44.59 -2.36 7.92
N THR A 14 -43.26 -2.31 7.89
CA THR A 14 -42.48 -1.50 6.96
C THR A 14 -41.26 -2.27 6.46
N ALA A 15 -40.86 -2.03 5.21
CA ALA A 15 -39.62 -2.53 4.63
C ALA A 15 -38.38 -1.68 5.02
N ALA A 16 -38.54 -0.72 5.94
CA ALA A 16 -37.45 0.08 6.47
C ALA A 16 -36.48 -0.77 7.30
N ARG A 17 -35.17 -0.51 7.13
CA ARG A 17 -34.09 -1.23 7.83
C ARG A 17 -33.53 -0.44 9.02
N PHE A 18 -34.14 0.70 9.34
CA PHE A 18 -33.71 1.63 10.37
C PHE A 18 -34.93 2.30 10.99
N SER A 19 -34.99 2.44 12.32
CA SER A 19 -36.07 3.19 13.00
C SER A 19 -35.50 4.29 13.87
N LEU A 20 -36.10 5.48 13.78
CA LEU A 20 -35.82 6.63 14.64
C LEU A 20 -36.97 6.74 15.65
N ALA A 21 -36.64 7.05 16.91
CA ALA A 21 -37.57 6.91 18.03
C ALA A 21 -38.69 7.97 18.04
N ASP A 22 -38.38 9.19 17.59
CA ASP A 22 -39.26 10.35 17.64
C ASP A 22 -38.75 11.43 16.65
N PRO A 23 -39.49 12.54 16.45
CA PRO A 23 -39.05 13.65 15.59
C PRO A 23 -37.73 14.32 16.02
N ASP A 24 -37.36 14.27 17.30
CA ASP A 24 -36.09 14.84 17.77
C ASP A 24 -34.89 13.99 17.32
N HIS A 25 -35.00 12.66 17.40
CA HIS A 25 -34.03 11.72 16.84
C HIS A 25 -33.95 11.81 15.30
N VAL A 26 -35.02 12.22 14.62
CA VAL A 26 -34.96 12.53 13.18
C VAL A 26 -34.08 13.74 12.92
N ARG A 27 -34.24 14.80 13.72
CA ARG A 27 -33.39 16.00 13.63
C ARG A 27 -31.93 15.66 13.90
N GLU A 28 -31.62 14.95 14.98
CA GLU A 28 -30.24 14.51 15.27
C GLU A 28 -29.65 13.64 14.16
N PHE A 29 -30.44 12.71 13.60
CA PHE A 29 -29.99 11.85 12.51
C PHE A 29 -29.70 12.65 11.23
N VAL A 30 -30.55 13.63 10.89
CA VAL A 30 -30.33 14.52 9.75
C VAL A 30 -29.12 15.43 9.99
N GLU A 31 -28.94 15.98 11.19
CA GLU A 31 -27.77 16.77 11.57
C GLU A 31 -26.48 15.95 11.40
N ARG A 32 -26.45 14.71 11.89
CA ARG A 32 -25.30 13.79 11.69
C ARG A 32 -25.07 13.43 10.23
N LEU A 33 -26.13 13.28 9.42
CA LEU A 33 -25.99 13.07 7.97
C LEU A 33 -25.45 14.30 7.26
N VAL A 34 -25.86 15.51 7.67
CA VAL A 34 -25.35 16.78 7.13
C VAL A 34 -23.89 16.94 7.53
N GLU A 35 -23.53 16.73 8.79
CA GLU A 35 -22.14 16.74 9.26
C GLU A 35 -21.28 15.73 8.48
N GLN A 36 -21.76 14.50 8.29
CA GLN A 36 -21.06 13.49 7.52
C GLN A 36 -20.90 13.88 6.04
N CYS A 37 -21.95 14.43 5.43
CA CYS A 37 -21.90 14.94 4.05
C CYS A 37 -20.93 16.11 3.93
N ASP A 38 -20.87 17.00 4.93
CA ASP A 38 -19.98 18.16 4.94
C ASP A 38 -18.52 17.75 5.18
N ILE A 39 -18.26 16.76 6.04
CA ILE A 39 -16.93 16.14 6.20
C ILE A 39 -16.50 15.49 4.89
N ASP A 40 -17.37 14.70 4.26
CA ASP A 40 -17.07 14.05 2.98
C ASP A 40 -16.83 15.09 1.89
N ARG A 41 -17.62 16.17 1.84
CA ARG A 41 -17.44 17.28 0.91
C ARG A 41 -16.15 18.06 1.19
N GLN A 42 -15.77 18.27 2.45
CA GLN A 42 -14.52 18.93 2.85
C GLN A 42 -13.31 18.06 2.53
N MET A 43 -13.38 16.74 2.75
CA MET A 43 -12.34 15.81 2.33
C MET A 43 -12.22 15.74 0.80
N LEU A 44 -13.33 15.70 0.08
CA LEU A 44 -13.36 15.70 -1.39
C LEU A 44 -12.99 17.06 -2.01
N SER A 45 -13.16 18.17 -1.29
CA SER A 45 -12.76 19.51 -1.72
C SER A 45 -11.39 19.94 -1.21
N SER A 46 -10.80 19.18 -0.28
CA SER A 46 -9.45 19.43 0.20
C SER A 46 -8.47 19.28 -0.96
N PRO A 47 -7.61 20.28 -1.20
CA PRO A 47 -6.55 20.18 -2.21
C PRO A 47 -5.41 19.24 -1.77
N TRP A 48 -5.50 18.67 -0.56
CA TRP A 48 -4.54 17.70 -0.01
C TRP A 48 -5.01 16.26 -0.06
N SER A 49 -6.24 16.00 -0.51
CA SER A 49 -6.78 14.63 -0.60
C SER A 49 -7.03 14.28 -2.05
N PHE A 50 -6.53 13.14 -2.50
CA PHE A 50 -6.84 12.58 -3.81
C PHE A 50 -7.61 11.27 -3.62
N THR A 51 -8.94 11.32 -3.86
CA THR A 51 -9.88 10.28 -3.40
C THR A 51 -10.66 9.67 -4.56
N PHE A 52 -10.81 8.34 -4.51
CA PHE A 52 -11.64 7.53 -5.38
C PHE A 52 -12.78 6.90 -4.58
N GLY A 53 -14.00 7.03 -5.08
CA GLY A 53 -15.19 6.35 -4.56
C GLY A 53 -15.56 5.15 -5.43
N GLY A 54 -16.08 4.10 -4.80
CA GLY A 54 -16.53 2.89 -5.48
C GLY A 54 -15.39 2.00 -5.97
N TYR A 55 -15.65 0.69 -6.01
CA TYR A 55 -14.71 -0.29 -6.55
C TYR A 55 -15.02 -0.50 -8.05
N LEU A 56 -14.02 -0.25 -8.89
CA LEU A 56 -14.12 -0.33 -10.35
C LEU A 56 -12.88 -1.07 -10.87
N PRO A 57 -12.94 -2.42 -11.04
CA PRO A 57 -11.78 -3.27 -11.33
C PRO A 57 -10.93 -2.76 -12.50
N GLU A 58 -11.58 -2.26 -13.56
CA GLU A 58 -10.94 -1.75 -14.76
C GLU A 58 -10.09 -0.48 -14.53
N GLN A 59 -10.30 0.22 -13.41
CA GLN A 59 -9.55 1.41 -13.03
C GLN A 59 -8.43 1.13 -12.02
N GLU A 60 -8.38 -0.05 -11.42
CA GLU A 60 -7.48 -0.32 -10.28
C GLU A 60 -6.01 -0.17 -10.69
N ARG A 61 -5.57 -0.67 -11.84
CA ARG A 61 -4.18 -0.46 -12.32
C ARG A 61 -3.76 1.01 -12.41
N LEU A 62 -4.69 1.90 -12.78
CA LEU A 62 -4.44 3.35 -12.81
C LEU A 62 -4.36 3.91 -11.38
N ARG A 63 -5.32 3.56 -10.53
CA ARG A 63 -5.35 3.98 -9.12
C ARG A 63 -4.09 3.53 -8.37
N GLU A 64 -3.64 2.31 -8.61
CA GLU A 64 -2.39 1.78 -8.07
C GLU A 64 -1.16 2.60 -8.46
N ALA A 65 -1.10 3.10 -9.70
CA ALA A 65 -0.02 3.98 -10.14
C ALA A 65 -0.11 5.33 -9.43
N LEU A 66 -1.30 5.96 -9.43
CA LEU A 66 -1.52 7.28 -8.85
C LEU A 66 -1.37 7.31 -7.32
N CYS A 67 -1.71 6.21 -6.65
CA CYS A 67 -1.64 6.04 -5.20
C CYS A 67 -0.37 5.29 -4.74
N THR A 68 0.69 5.30 -5.55
CA THR A 68 1.99 4.75 -5.14
C THR A 68 2.54 5.52 -3.93
N VAL A 69 2.96 4.79 -2.90
CA VAL A 69 3.71 5.35 -1.77
C VAL A 69 5.20 5.13 -1.97
N GLY A 70 6.05 6.08 -1.59
CA GLY A 70 7.50 5.94 -1.73
C GLY A 70 8.26 7.07 -1.04
N ASN A 71 9.59 7.00 -1.11
CA ASN A 71 10.49 7.87 -0.35
C ASN A 71 11.76 8.29 -1.11
N GLY A 72 11.75 8.19 -2.44
CA GLY A 72 12.91 8.50 -3.29
C GLY A 72 13.96 7.38 -3.37
N TYR A 73 14.06 6.52 -2.36
CA TYR A 73 14.85 5.28 -2.44
C TYR A 73 14.02 4.12 -3.00
N ARG A 74 12.75 4.00 -2.58
CA ARG A 74 11.82 2.96 -3.04
C ARG A 74 10.42 3.49 -3.20
N ALA A 75 9.62 2.71 -3.92
CA ALA A 75 8.20 2.90 -3.97
C ALA A 75 7.45 1.57 -4.08
N THR A 76 6.25 1.54 -3.53
CA THR A 76 5.31 0.42 -3.63
C THR A 76 4.00 0.95 -4.20
N ARG A 77 3.54 0.35 -5.30
CA ARG A 77 2.27 0.68 -5.95
C ARG A 77 1.11 0.56 -4.97
N GLY A 78 0.06 1.34 -5.19
CA GLY A 78 -1.15 1.38 -4.37
C GLY A 78 -2.06 0.13 -4.47
N CYS A 79 -1.51 -1.05 -4.82
CA CYS A 79 -2.24 -2.32 -5.00
C CYS A 79 -2.96 -2.76 -3.74
N ALA A 80 -4.11 -3.44 -3.86
CA ALA A 80 -4.77 -4.04 -2.71
C ALA A 80 -3.82 -5.07 -2.03
N PRO A 81 -3.61 -5.01 -0.70
CA PRO A 81 -2.73 -5.95 0.01
C PRO A 81 -3.11 -7.42 -0.13
N GLU A 82 -4.40 -7.70 -0.30
CA GLU A 82 -4.94 -9.04 -0.47
C GLU A 82 -4.80 -9.58 -1.90
N ALA A 83 -4.51 -8.73 -2.88
CA ALA A 83 -4.53 -9.10 -4.29
C ALA A 83 -3.18 -9.62 -4.79
N ASP A 84 -3.23 -10.65 -5.63
CA ASP A 84 -2.09 -11.12 -6.40
C ASP A 84 -1.99 -10.36 -7.73
N ALA A 85 -0.87 -10.53 -8.44
CA ALA A 85 -0.75 -10.02 -9.80
C ALA A 85 -1.76 -10.71 -10.73
N GLY A 86 -2.64 -9.93 -11.37
CA GLY A 86 -3.73 -10.43 -12.19
C GLY A 86 -4.22 -9.41 -13.21
N PRO A 87 -5.42 -9.58 -13.78
CA PRO A 87 -5.97 -8.64 -14.76
C PRO A 87 -6.12 -7.21 -14.22
N PHE A 88 -6.65 -7.05 -13.01
CA PHE A 88 -6.99 -5.75 -12.41
C PHE A 88 -5.92 -5.22 -11.45
N HIS A 89 -5.20 -6.11 -10.78
CA HIS A 89 -4.21 -5.77 -9.78
C HIS A 89 -2.78 -6.09 -10.20
N TYR A 90 -1.85 -5.21 -9.82
CA TYR A 90 -0.43 -5.41 -10.08
C TYR A 90 0.43 -4.92 -8.90
N PRO A 91 0.73 -5.81 -7.94
CA PRO A 91 1.71 -5.54 -6.90
C PRO A 91 3.07 -5.26 -7.52
N GLY A 92 3.62 -4.08 -7.22
CA GLY A 92 4.94 -3.68 -7.69
C GLY A 92 5.67 -2.89 -6.62
N THR A 93 6.88 -3.33 -6.28
CA THR A 93 7.80 -2.60 -5.41
C THR A 93 9.12 -2.41 -6.14
N TYR A 94 9.64 -1.20 -6.17
CA TYR A 94 10.86 -0.86 -6.91
C TYR A 94 11.81 -0.08 -6.03
N ALA A 95 13.11 -0.23 -6.26
CA ALA A 95 14.16 0.59 -5.66
C ALA A 95 14.88 1.40 -6.73
N ALA A 96 15.25 2.63 -6.40
CA ALA A 96 16.02 3.52 -7.26
C ALA A 96 17.34 2.84 -7.67
N GLY A 97 17.67 2.91 -8.95
CA GLY A 97 18.91 2.35 -9.48
C GLY A 97 18.95 0.82 -9.62
N LEU A 98 17.92 0.06 -9.21
CA LEU A 98 17.99 -1.40 -9.25
C LEU A 98 17.51 -1.98 -10.58
N TYR A 99 18.46 -2.14 -11.50
CA TYR A 99 18.22 -2.72 -12.83
C TYR A 99 18.83 -4.13 -12.96
N ASN A 100 18.20 -4.94 -13.82
CA ASN A 100 18.73 -6.23 -14.22
C ASN A 100 18.43 -6.47 -15.71
N ARG A 101 19.34 -7.14 -16.39
CA ARG A 101 19.22 -7.46 -17.82
C ARG A 101 18.76 -8.88 -18.04
N LEU A 102 17.78 -9.05 -18.91
CA LEU A 102 17.36 -10.35 -19.44
C LEU A 102 17.63 -10.39 -20.95
N TYR A 103 17.69 -11.60 -21.49
CA TYR A 103 17.98 -11.83 -22.90
C TYR A 103 16.89 -12.71 -23.50
N ASP A 104 16.41 -12.32 -24.68
CA ASP A 104 15.42 -13.05 -25.46
C ASP A 104 15.98 -13.32 -26.86
N GLU A 105 15.53 -14.39 -27.51
CA GLU A 105 15.84 -14.67 -28.91
C GLU A 105 14.58 -14.45 -29.77
N ILE A 106 14.62 -13.43 -30.63
CA ILE A 106 13.50 -13.06 -31.50
C ILE A 106 13.98 -13.12 -32.94
N ALA A 107 13.34 -13.98 -33.75
CA ALA A 107 13.70 -14.18 -35.17
C ALA A 107 15.21 -14.46 -35.39
N GLY A 108 15.83 -15.22 -34.48
CA GLY A 108 17.26 -15.57 -34.53
C GLY A 108 18.21 -14.45 -34.09
N VAL A 109 17.69 -13.33 -33.57
CA VAL A 109 18.48 -12.23 -33.02
C VAL A 109 18.33 -12.22 -31.51
N ARG A 110 19.46 -12.23 -30.79
CA ARG A 110 19.47 -12.04 -29.34
C ARG A 110 19.26 -10.57 -29.02
N ILE A 111 18.19 -10.28 -28.29
CA ILE A 111 17.82 -8.95 -27.82
C ILE A 111 18.02 -8.93 -26.31
N ASP A 112 18.70 -7.90 -25.81
CA ASP A 112 18.83 -7.67 -24.38
C ASP A 112 17.89 -6.56 -23.90
N ASN A 113 17.32 -6.79 -22.73
CA ASN A 113 16.32 -5.92 -22.12
C ASN A 113 16.73 -5.62 -20.69
N GLU A 114 17.31 -4.45 -20.47
CA GLU A 114 17.58 -3.93 -19.14
C GLU A 114 16.30 -3.32 -18.56
N SER A 115 15.88 -3.75 -17.37
CA SER A 115 14.66 -3.27 -16.73
C SER A 115 14.86 -2.96 -15.26
N LEU A 116 14.18 -1.92 -14.79
CA LEU A 116 13.94 -1.70 -13.36
C LEU A 116 13.23 -2.93 -12.79
N VAL A 117 13.79 -3.52 -11.75
CA VAL A 117 13.35 -4.82 -11.24
C VAL A 117 12.17 -4.64 -10.28
N ASN A 118 11.11 -5.43 -10.48
CA ASN A 118 10.08 -5.61 -9.47
C ASN A 118 10.64 -6.48 -8.32
N LEU A 119 10.78 -5.87 -7.15
CA LEU A 119 11.33 -6.50 -5.94
C LEU A 119 10.30 -7.42 -5.26
N PRO A 120 10.73 -8.33 -4.36
CA PRO A 120 9.80 -9.18 -3.63
C PRO A 120 8.68 -8.36 -2.97
N ASN A 121 7.45 -8.81 -3.14
CA ASN A 121 6.26 -8.14 -2.66
C ASN A 121 6.14 -8.32 -1.15
N TRP A 122 6.49 -7.27 -0.41
CA TRP A 122 6.34 -7.20 1.04
C TRP A 122 4.89 -6.92 1.49
N LEU A 123 4.02 -6.44 0.59
CA LEU A 123 2.70 -5.92 0.94
C LEU A 123 1.68 -7.03 1.23
N SER A 124 1.88 -8.24 0.69
CA SER A 124 0.88 -9.32 0.70
C SER A 124 0.32 -9.61 2.10
N LEU A 125 -0.96 -9.31 2.30
CA LEU A 125 -1.70 -9.58 3.52
C LEU A 125 -3.13 -9.98 3.14
N LYS A 126 -3.38 -11.29 3.15
CA LYS A 126 -4.70 -11.87 2.85
C LYS A 126 -5.45 -12.12 4.14
N PHE A 127 -6.77 -12.14 4.08
CA PHE A 127 -7.60 -12.55 5.19
C PHE A 127 -8.78 -13.40 4.73
N ARG A 128 -9.28 -14.27 5.60
CA ARG A 128 -10.51 -15.06 5.39
C ARG A 128 -11.29 -15.19 6.69
N ILE A 129 -12.55 -15.60 6.57
CA ILE A 129 -13.47 -15.72 7.71
C ILE A 129 -13.84 -17.19 7.87
N ASN A 130 -13.78 -17.71 9.11
CA ASN A 130 -14.21 -19.08 9.47
C ASN A 130 -13.67 -20.20 8.55
N GLY A 131 -12.44 -20.08 8.05
CA GLY A 131 -11.85 -21.09 7.16
C GLY A 131 -12.39 -21.11 5.72
N ASP A 132 -13.19 -20.12 5.31
CA ASP A 132 -13.70 -19.98 3.95
C ASP A 132 -12.59 -19.59 2.93
N ASP A 133 -12.97 -19.28 1.69
CA ASP A 133 -12.01 -18.80 0.70
C ASP A 133 -11.37 -17.47 1.12
N TRP A 134 -10.14 -17.23 0.66
CA TRP A 134 -9.46 -15.95 0.84
C TRP A 134 -10.29 -14.82 0.25
N PHE A 135 -10.40 -13.71 1.00
CA PHE A 135 -11.13 -12.54 0.53
C PHE A 135 -10.53 -12.05 -0.79
N ASP A 136 -11.39 -11.94 -1.78
CA ASP A 136 -11.10 -11.38 -3.08
C ASP A 136 -12.10 -10.24 -3.35
N ILE A 137 -11.56 -9.04 -3.53
CA ILE A 137 -12.39 -7.86 -3.77
C ILE A 137 -13.12 -7.91 -5.12
N ASP A 138 -12.58 -8.64 -6.11
CA ASP A 138 -13.18 -8.75 -7.44
C ASP A 138 -14.46 -9.59 -7.45
N SER A 139 -14.62 -10.50 -6.48
CA SER A 139 -15.77 -11.39 -6.36
C SER A 139 -16.71 -11.06 -5.20
N ALA A 140 -16.28 -10.24 -4.24
CA ALA A 140 -17.07 -9.88 -3.07
C ALA A 140 -18.23 -8.90 -3.38
N THR A 141 -19.31 -8.98 -2.59
CA THR A 141 -20.39 -7.97 -2.67
C THR A 141 -19.98 -6.72 -1.89
N ILE A 142 -19.46 -5.72 -2.60
CA ILE A 142 -19.00 -4.45 -2.00
C ILE A 142 -20.18 -3.54 -1.70
N LEU A 143 -20.32 -3.16 -0.43
CA LEU A 143 -21.36 -2.26 0.09
C LEU A 143 -20.94 -0.79 0.05
N SER A 144 -19.65 -0.53 0.28
CA SER A 144 -19.04 0.80 0.15
C SER A 144 -17.54 0.67 -0.09
N TYR A 145 -16.94 1.60 -0.82
CA TYR A 145 -15.51 1.63 -1.10
C TYR A 145 -15.00 3.06 -1.22
N ARG A 146 -13.87 3.34 -0.57
CA ARG A 146 -13.13 4.59 -0.66
C ARG A 146 -11.63 4.29 -0.65
N GLN A 147 -10.89 4.93 -1.54
CA GLN A 147 -9.44 4.93 -1.53
C GLN A 147 -8.96 6.38 -1.60
N SER A 148 -8.10 6.79 -0.69
CA SER A 148 -7.62 8.17 -0.57
C SER A 148 -6.11 8.20 -0.39
N MET A 149 -5.43 8.94 -1.26
CA MET A 149 -4.05 9.35 -1.05
C MET A 149 -4.06 10.70 -0.33
N ASP A 150 -3.60 10.72 0.92
CA ASP A 150 -3.31 11.98 1.62
C ASP A 150 -2.01 12.55 1.01
N LEU A 151 -2.14 13.59 0.21
CA LEU A 151 -1.01 14.23 -0.47
C LEU A 151 -0.10 14.95 0.53
N ARG A 152 -0.64 15.40 1.67
CA ARG A 152 0.13 16.13 2.68
C ARG A 152 1.00 15.18 3.48
N GLN A 153 0.45 14.02 3.81
CA GLN A 153 1.09 13.02 4.66
C GLN A 153 1.71 11.86 3.87
N ALA A 154 1.50 11.80 2.55
CA ALA A 154 1.88 10.70 1.66
C ALA A 154 1.46 9.31 2.15
N GLU A 155 0.29 9.24 2.79
CA GLU A 155 -0.30 8.01 3.30
C GLU A 155 -1.45 7.58 2.40
N LEU A 156 -1.43 6.31 1.98
CA LEU A 156 -2.55 5.72 1.25
C LEU A 156 -3.48 5.03 2.23
N THR A 157 -4.75 5.46 2.23
CA THR A 157 -5.84 4.83 2.97
C THR A 157 -6.82 4.17 2.02
N ARG A 158 -7.25 2.95 2.32
CA ARG A 158 -8.33 2.23 1.63
C ARG A 158 -9.32 1.71 2.66
N GLU A 159 -10.58 2.10 2.51
CA GLU A 159 -11.66 1.68 3.39
C GLU A 159 -12.80 1.10 2.56
N PHE A 160 -13.28 -0.07 2.96
CA PHE A 160 -14.41 -0.70 2.29
C PHE A 160 -15.26 -1.53 3.25
N ARG A 161 -16.51 -1.73 2.85
CA ARG A 161 -17.43 -2.65 3.52
C ARG A 161 -17.91 -3.66 2.51
N PHE A 162 -17.95 -4.92 2.90
CA PHE A 162 -18.42 -5.99 2.04
C PHE A 162 -19.36 -6.92 2.80
N ARG A 163 -20.19 -7.63 2.04
CA ARG A 163 -20.96 -8.78 2.50
C ARG A 163 -20.46 -10.02 1.78
N ASP A 164 -20.15 -11.05 2.53
CA ASP A 164 -19.70 -12.32 1.97
C ASP A 164 -20.88 -13.23 1.57
N PRO A 165 -20.61 -14.39 0.94
CA PRO A 165 -21.67 -15.33 0.55
C PRO A 165 -22.47 -15.92 1.71
N ALA A 166 -21.92 -15.94 2.93
CA ALA A 166 -22.61 -16.39 4.13
C ALA A 166 -23.49 -15.29 4.76
N GLY A 167 -23.49 -14.09 4.19
CA GLY A 167 -24.30 -12.95 4.64
C GLY A 167 -23.66 -12.09 5.72
N ARG A 168 -22.42 -12.41 6.13
CA ARG A 168 -21.67 -11.67 7.17
C ARG A 168 -21.19 -10.34 6.62
N THR A 169 -21.35 -9.27 7.39
CA THR A 169 -20.92 -7.92 7.02
C THR A 169 -19.60 -7.59 7.70
N CYS A 170 -18.63 -7.13 6.91
CA CYS A 170 -17.33 -6.69 7.41
C CYS A 170 -17.02 -5.27 6.94
N ARG A 171 -16.33 -4.50 7.79
CA ARG A 171 -15.62 -3.29 7.39
C ARG A 171 -14.12 -3.56 7.44
N VAL A 172 -13.39 -2.99 6.49
CA VAL A 172 -11.94 -3.10 6.40
C VAL A 172 -11.35 -1.70 6.20
N LEU A 173 -10.32 -1.37 6.98
CA LEU A 173 -9.54 -0.15 6.85
C LEU A 173 -8.07 -0.54 6.70
N GLN A 174 -7.44 -0.09 5.63
CA GLN A 174 -6.04 -0.32 5.34
C GLN A 174 -5.34 1.03 5.22
N ARG A 175 -4.19 1.18 5.88
CA ARG A 175 -3.31 2.36 5.76
C ARG A 175 -1.89 1.89 5.51
N ARG A 176 -1.16 2.59 4.63
CA ARG A 176 0.24 2.24 4.37
C ARG A 176 1.10 3.45 4.08
N ILE A 177 2.38 3.28 4.36
CA ILE A 177 3.44 4.25 4.09
C ILE A 177 4.74 3.54 3.65
N ALA A 178 5.52 4.24 2.83
CA ALA A 178 6.96 4.04 2.75
C ALA A 178 7.61 5.16 3.57
N ALA A 179 8.33 4.84 4.63
CA ALA A 179 8.78 5.84 5.59
C ALA A 179 9.76 6.83 4.95
N MET A 180 9.46 8.12 5.02
CA MET A 180 10.28 9.15 4.37
C MET A 180 11.57 9.43 5.14
N HIS A 181 11.52 9.32 6.47
CA HIS A 181 12.65 9.51 7.38
C HIS A 181 13.54 8.26 7.53
N LEU A 182 13.07 7.09 7.09
CA LEU A 182 13.78 5.82 7.16
C LEU A 182 13.64 5.12 5.79
N PRO A 183 14.58 5.33 4.85
CA PRO A 183 14.47 4.87 3.46
C PRO A 183 14.16 3.38 3.33
N HIS A 184 14.63 2.59 4.31
CA HIS A 184 14.53 1.14 4.34
C HIS A 184 13.24 0.57 4.94
N ALA A 185 12.36 1.39 5.52
CA ALA A 185 11.20 0.93 6.27
C ALA A 185 9.88 1.21 5.53
N CYS A 186 8.99 0.21 5.51
CA CYS A 186 7.62 0.32 5.07
C CYS A 186 6.67 -0.22 6.14
N ALA A 187 5.41 0.23 6.12
CA ALA A 187 4.41 -0.27 7.05
C ALA A 187 3.02 -0.33 6.42
N LEU A 188 2.25 -1.34 6.81
CA LEU A 188 0.85 -1.56 6.50
C LEU A 188 0.09 -1.82 7.81
N GLU A 189 -0.98 -1.08 8.04
CA GLU A 189 -1.97 -1.33 9.09
C GLU A 189 -3.27 -1.79 8.42
N THR A 190 -3.83 -2.92 8.82
CA THR A 190 -5.12 -3.43 8.33
C THR A 190 -6.03 -3.76 9.49
N THR A 191 -7.15 -3.05 9.61
CA THR A 191 -8.18 -3.32 10.62
C THR A 191 -9.39 -3.94 9.97
N VAL A 192 -9.90 -5.03 10.53
CA VAL A 192 -11.13 -5.71 10.10
C VAL A 192 -12.13 -5.69 11.25
N TRP A 193 -13.34 -5.17 11.00
CA TRP A 193 -14.46 -5.18 11.94
C TRP A 193 -15.45 -6.28 11.54
N ALA A 194 -15.84 -7.12 12.50
CA ALA A 194 -16.94 -8.06 12.36
C ALA A 194 -18.24 -7.34 12.78
N GLU A 195 -19.06 -6.88 11.84
CA GLU A 195 -20.18 -5.98 12.20
C GLU A 195 -21.36 -6.71 12.84
N ASP A 196 -21.72 -7.89 12.31
CA ASP A 196 -22.95 -8.62 12.63
C ASP A 196 -22.73 -10.12 12.88
N TRP A 197 -21.49 -10.54 13.14
CA TRP A 197 -21.12 -11.96 13.25
C TRP A 197 -19.98 -12.21 14.23
N SER A 198 -19.89 -13.45 14.71
CA SER A 198 -18.81 -13.97 15.56
C SER A 198 -18.09 -15.12 14.86
N GLY A 199 -16.82 -15.34 15.16
CA GLY A 199 -16.07 -16.46 14.58
C GLY A 199 -14.57 -16.22 14.59
N THR A 200 -13.89 -16.70 13.55
CA THR A 200 -12.45 -16.48 13.37
C THR A 200 -12.16 -15.64 12.13
N ILE A 201 -11.17 -14.77 12.24
CA ILE A 201 -10.49 -14.16 11.11
C ILE A 201 -9.10 -14.79 11.04
N GLU A 202 -8.74 -15.28 9.86
CA GLU A 202 -7.40 -15.78 9.58
C GLU A 202 -6.67 -14.77 8.70
N PHE A 203 -5.43 -14.45 9.02
CA PHE A 203 -4.58 -13.54 8.27
C PHE A 203 -3.34 -14.25 7.76
N LEU A 204 -3.09 -14.18 6.46
CA LEU A 204 -1.89 -14.71 5.83
C LEU A 204 -1.00 -13.56 5.38
N SER A 205 0.10 -13.37 6.11
CA SER A 205 1.09 -12.32 5.85
C SER A 205 2.32 -12.93 5.19
N ILE A 206 2.53 -12.65 3.91
CA ILE A 206 3.59 -13.27 3.11
C ILE A 206 4.57 -12.24 2.54
N LEU A 207 5.85 -12.61 2.51
CA LEU A 207 6.87 -12.07 1.63
C LEU A 207 6.89 -12.90 0.37
N ASP A 208 6.57 -12.28 -0.76
CA ASP A 208 6.45 -12.99 -2.04
C ASP A 208 7.58 -12.63 -3.00
N GLY A 209 8.49 -13.58 -3.21
CA GLY A 209 9.59 -13.49 -4.16
C GLY A 209 9.30 -14.08 -5.54
N ASP A 210 8.11 -14.64 -5.81
CA ASP A 210 7.71 -15.10 -7.16
C ASP A 210 7.12 -13.95 -8.01
N VAL A 211 7.64 -12.74 -7.81
CA VAL A 211 7.30 -11.57 -8.62
C VAL A 211 7.96 -11.65 -10.00
N ARG A 212 7.30 -11.03 -10.98
CA ARG A 212 7.78 -10.90 -12.36
C ARG A 212 7.58 -9.46 -12.83
N ASN A 213 8.38 -9.03 -13.82
CA ASN A 213 8.15 -7.79 -14.55
C ASN A 213 7.14 -8.00 -15.68
N SER A 214 5.84 -8.04 -15.35
CA SER A 214 4.75 -8.29 -16.31
C SER A 214 3.71 -7.15 -16.36
N GLY A 215 4.06 -6.00 -15.78
CA GLY A 215 3.17 -4.84 -15.62
C GLY A 215 2.82 -4.13 -16.93
N VAL A 216 3.51 -4.44 -18.03
CA VAL A 216 3.29 -3.85 -19.35
C VAL A 216 2.91 -4.94 -20.35
N GLU A 217 1.68 -4.85 -20.89
CA GLU A 217 1.12 -5.81 -21.86
C GLU A 217 2.08 -6.13 -23.01
N ARG A 218 2.66 -5.07 -23.61
CA ARG A 218 3.57 -5.18 -24.76
C ARG A 218 4.84 -6.00 -24.48
N TYR A 219 5.24 -6.16 -23.21
CA TYR A 219 6.46 -6.87 -22.83
C TYR A 219 6.22 -8.31 -22.38
N ARG A 220 4.96 -8.77 -22.29
CA ARG A 220 4.62 -10.09 -21.72
C ARG A 220 5.17 -11.28 -22.51
N ALA A 221 5.48 -11.09 -23.80
CA ALA A 221 6.12 -12.12 -24.62
C ALA A 221 7.64 -12.24 -24.38
N LEU A 222 8.22 -11.35 -23.57
CA LEU A 222 9.64 -11.32 -23.24
C LEU A 222 9.89 -11.91 -21.85
N SER A 223 11.14 -12.30 -21.60
CA SER A 223 11.59 -12.75 -20.29
C SER A 223 11.33 -11.67 -19.23
N SER A 224 10.77 -12.10 -18.09
CA SER A 224 10.30 -11.20 -17.01
C SER A 224 10.71 -11.64 -15.60
N ASP A 225 11.33 -12.81 -15.45
CA ASP A 225 11.84 -13.28 -14.16
C ASP A 225 13.26 -12.75 -13.94
N HIS A 226 13.36 -11.71 -13.12
CA HIS A 226 14.62 -11.04 -12.82
C HIS A 226 15.31 -11.57 -11.56
N LEU A 227 14.68 -12.48 -10.80
CA LEU A 227 15.12 -12.86 -9.46
C LEU A 227 15.38 -14.37 -9.37
N VAL A 228 16.48 -14.74 -8.71
CA VAL A 228 16.91 -16.13 -8.49
C VAL A 228 17.41 -16.31 -7.05
N ALA A 229 17.81 -17.55 -6.72
CA ALA A 229 18.49 -17.90 -5.48
C ALA A 229 17.73 -17.47 -4.21
N THR A 230 16.40 -17.65 -4.21
CA THR A 230 15.57 -17.25 -3.08
C THR A 230 15.82 -18.14 -1.87
N THR A 231 16.27 -17.54 -0.78
CA THR A 231 16.41 -18.14 0.54
C THR A 231 15.35 -17.55 1.47
N THR A 232 14.69 -18.39 2.25
CA THR A 232 13.66 -18.02 3.22
C THR A 232 14.12 -18.43 4.62
N GLN A 233 13.73 -17.64 5.62
CA GLN A 233 14.08 -17.91 7.02
C GLN A 233 13.03 -17.35 7.96
N GLU A 234 12.66 -18.12 8.98
CA GLU A 234 11.96 -17.60 10.14
C GLU A 234 12.96 -16.89 11.07
N LEU A 235 12.72 -15.60 11.34
CA LEU A 235 13.54 -14.81 12.27
C LEU A 235 13.02 -14.90 13.71
N ALA A 236 11.69 -14.96 13.84
CA ALA A 236 10.94 -15.08 15.09
C ALA A 236 9.50 -15.59 14.76
N PRO A 237 8.68 -15.99 15.75
CA PRO A 237 7.30 -16.46 15.53
C PRO A 237 6.35 -15.49 14.82
N ASN A 238 6.80 -14.25 14.61
CA ASN A 238 6.05 -13.20 13.95
C ASN A 238 6.85 -12.47 12.86
N SER A 239 8.06 -12.96 12.55
CA SER A 239 9.00 -12.28 11.66
C SER A 239 9.68 -13.25 10.69
N ALA A 240 9.69 -12.91 9.41
CA ALA A 240 10.31 -13.71 8.36
C ALA A 240 11.27 -12.87 7.51
N LEU A 241 12.24 -13.55 6.90
CA LEU A 241 13.22 -12.99 5.98
C LEU A 241 13.16 -13.75 4.65
N LEU A 242 13.17 -12.98 3.56
CA LEU A 242 13.37 -13.47 2.21
C LEU A 242 14.59 -12.76 1.60
N VAL A 243 15.56 -13.53 1.13
CA VAL A 243 16.72 -13.03 0.40
C VAL A 243 16.70 -13.61 -1.01
N CYS A 244 16.93 -12.80 -2.04
CA CYS A 244 17.09 -13.24 -3.42
C CYS A 244 18.17 -12.43 -4.12
N GLU A 245 18.48 -12.76 -5.36
CA GLU A 245 19.50 -12.07 -6.16
C GLU A 245 18.99 -11.80 -7.58
N THR A 246 19.39 -10.68 -8.18
CA THR A 246 19.13 -10.45 -9.60
C THR A 246 19.95 -11.37 -10.50
N VAL A 247 19.35 -11.90 -11.57
CA VAL A 247 19.97 -12.99 -12.35
C VAL A 247 21.29 -12.61 -13.02
N GLN A 248 21.38 -11.40 -13.60
CA GLN A 248 22.55 -10.95 -14.36
C GLN A 248 23.37 -9.93 -13.59
N SER A 249 22.73 -8.92 -12.99
CA SER A 249 23.45 -7.88 -12.24
C SER A 249 23.98 -8.36 -10.89
N ARG A 250 23.55 -9.54 -10.42
CA ARG A 250 24.03 -10.19 -9.18
C ARG A 250 23.89 -9.30 -7.94
N ILE A 251 22.84 -8.49 -7.92
CA ILE A 251 22.53 -7.61 -6.79
C ILE A 251 21.69 -8.42 -5.79
N PRO A 252 22.20 -8.70 -4.58
CA PRO A 252 21.39 -9.32 -3.54
C PRO A 252 20.31 -8.34 -3.05
N ILE A 253 19.15 -8.87 -2.72
CA ILE A 253 17.98 -8.15 -2.21
C ILE A 253 17.47 -8.92 -1.00
N ALA A 254 17.22 -8.24 0.11
CA ALA A 254 16.63 -8.83 1.29
C ALA A 254 15.38 -8.05 1.70
N VAL A 255 14.32 -8.78 2.04
CA VAL A 255 13.11 -8.26 2.64
C VAL A 255 12.90 -9.00 3.95
N ALA A 256 12.88 -8.28 5.06
CA ALA A 256 12.45 -8.79 6.36
C ALA A 256 11.11 -8.16 6.71
N ALA A 257 10.15 -8.94 7.21
CA ALA A 257 8.88 -8.40 7.69
C ALA A 257 8.51 -8.97 9.05
N ARG A 258 7.84 -8.14 9.86
CA ARG A 258 7.25 -8.48 11.14
C ARG A 258 5.76 -8.16 11.10
N THR A 259 4.94 -9.11 11.54
CA THR A 259 3.49 -8.93 11.62
C THR A 259 3.04 -9.04 13.07
N THR A 260 2.21 -8.11 13.53
CA THR A 260 1.69 -8.10 14.90
C THR A 260 0.19 -7.88 14.86
N VAL A 261 -0.52 -8.50 15.81
CA VAL A 261 -1.99 -8.52 15.85
C VAL A 261 -2.45 -7.82 17.13
N TRP A 262 -3.47 -6.98 17.01
CA TRP A 262 -3.91 -6.09 18.08
C TRP A 262 -5.44 -6.03 18.19
N ARG A 263 -5.93 -5.81 19.42
CA ARG A 263 -7.31 -5.42 19.71
C ARG A 263 -7.29 -4.07 20.41
N GLY A 264 -7.64 -3.01 19.66
CA GLY A 264 -7.37 -1.65 20.09
C GLY A 264 -5.87 -1.44 20.30
N GLU A 265 -5.47 -0.99 21.50
CA GLU A 265 -4.06 -0.81 21.87
C GLU A 265 -3.41 -2.04 22.51
N ALA A 266 -4.19 -3.11 22.77
CA ALA A 266 -3.68 -4.31 23.41
C ALA A 266 -3.13 -5.30 22.37
N PRO A 267 -1.89 -5.78 22.50
CA PRO A 267 -1.38 -6.84 21.63
C PRO A 267 -2.14 -8.13 21.91
N LEU A 268 -2.45 -8.88 20.86
CA LEU A 268 -2.91 -10.25 20.96
C LEU A 268 -1.70 -11.17 20.83
N GLU A 269 -1.49 -12.05 21.81
CA GLU A 269 -0.51 -13.13 21.69
C GLU A 269 -1.07 -14.20 20.74
N ALA A 270 -0.98 -13.89 19.44
CA ALA A 270 -1.24 -14.79 18.34
C ALA A 270 0.11 -15.08 17.69
N ASP A 271 0.78 -16.14 18.13
CA ASP A 271 1.97 -16.63 17.44
C ASP A 271 1.57 -17.06 16.03
N GLY A 272 2.31 -16.56 15.04
CA GLY A 272 2.09 -16.91 13.66
C GLY A 272 2.54 -18.35 13.42
N ARG A 273 1.73 -19.14 12.73
CA ARG A 273 2.22 -20.39 12.15
C ARG A 273 3.12 -20.04 10.98
N PHE A 274 4.40 -20.41 11.07
CA PHE A 274 5.35 -20.19 9.99
C PHE A 274 4.92 -20.87 8.68
N VAL A 275 5.03 -20.12 7.60
CA VAL A 275 4.78 -20.55 6.23
C VAL A 275 6.09 -20.46 5.46
N ASP A 276 6.51 -21.58 4.90
CA ASP A 276 7.71 -21.71 4.08
C ASP A 276 7.38 -22.44 2.78
N GLU A 277 7.31 -21.67 1.70
CA GLU A 277 6.96 -22.13 0.37
C GLU A 277 8.08 -21.73 -0.62
N PRO A 278 8.20 -22.38 -1.78
CA PRO A 278 9.16 -21.96 -2.79
C PRO A 278 9.03 -20.47 -3.12
N ARG A 279 10.09 -19.72 -2.84
CA ARG A 279 10.19 -18.25 -3.03
C ARG A 279 9.19 -17.41 -2.23
N ARG A 280 8.46 -17.99 -1.26
CA ARG A 280 7.42 -17.28 -0.49
C ARG A 280 7.52 -17.70 0.98
N THR A 281 7.48 -16.74 1.90
CA THR A 281 7.58 -17.06 3.33
C THR A 281 6.84 -16.05 4.19
N GLY A 282 6.43 -16.43 5.40
CA GLY A 282 5.75 -15.54 6.33
C GLY A 282 4.98 -16.32 7.39
N HIS A 283 3.81 -15.82 7.76
CA HIS A 283 3.06 -16.35 8.89
C HIS A 283 1.55 -16.28 8.67
N ASP A 284 0.86 -17.30 9.18
CA ASP A 284 -0.59 -17.41 9.29
C ASP A 284 -1.02 -17.15 10.74
N TYR A 285 -2.01 -16.28 10.95
CA TYR A 285 -2.55 -15.90 12.26
C TYR A 285 -4.04 -16.18 12.31
N VAL A 286 -4.52 -16.78 13.40
CA VAL A 286 -5.94 -17.05 13.63
C VAL A 286 -6.42 -16.30 14.87
N VAL A 287 -7.49 -15.53 14.73
CA VAL A 287 -8.00 -14.67 15.81
C VAL A 287 -9.51 -14.79 15.92
N THR A 288 -10.02 -14.97 17.13
CA THR A 288 -11.47 -14.97 17.40
C THR A 288 -12.01 -13.55 17.53
N VAL A 289 -13.19 -13.30 16.97
CA VAL A 289 -13.90 -12.00 17.04
C VAL A 289 -15.36 -12.19 17.41
N GLU A 290 -15.88 -11.24 18.17
CA GLU A 290 -17.32 -11.10 18.47
C GLU A 290 -17.97 -9.97 17.65
N PRO A 291 -19.31 -9.91 17.55
CA PRO A 291 -20.00 -8.86 16.79
C PRO A 291 -19.69 -7.48 17.38
N GLY A 292 -19.35 -6.54 16.50
CA GLY A 292 -18.91 -5.19 16.83
C GLY A 292 -17.43 -5.05 17.19
N GLU A 293 -16.69 -6.16 17.34
CA GLU A 293 -15.24 -6.11 17.60
C GLU A 293 -14.43 -5.88 16.32
N SER A 294 -13.16 -5.53 16.51
CA SER A 294 -12.18 -5.45 15.44
C SER A 294 -10.83 -6.01 15.83
N VAL A 295 -10.10 -6.43 14.80
CA VAL A 295 -8.71 -6.88 14.89
C VAL A 295 -7.88 -6.04 13.94
N THR A 296 -6.75 -5.53 14.44
CA THR A 296 -5.78 -4.77 13.66
C THR A 296 -4.51 -5.59 13.47
N VAL A 297 -4.08 -5.74 12.23
CA VAL A 297 -2.80 -6.34 11.86
C VAL A 297 -1.86 -5.23 11.40
N GLU A 298 -0.72 -5.09 12.07
CA GLU A 298 0.38 -4.22 11.66
C GLU A 298 1.49 -5.07 11.04
N LYS A 299 1.78 -4.85 9.76
CA LYS A 299 2.90 -5.46 9.02
C LYS A 299 3.97 -4.42 8.74
N MET A 300 5.12 -4.58 9.37
CA MET A 300 6.31 -3.75 9.21
C MET A 300 7.30 -4.46 8.31
N ALA A 301 7.94 -3.76 7.39
CA ALA A 301 8.94 -4.34 6.50
C ALA A 301 10.22 -3.50 6.43
N ALA A 302 11.36 -4.19 6.40
CA ALA A 302 12.66 -3.64 6.09
C ALA A 302 13.17 -4.25 4.78
N ILE A 303 13.59 -3.42 3.82
CA ILE A 303 14.15 -3.90 2.53
C ILE A 303 15.55 -3.33 2.40
N PHE A 304 16.51 -4.15 2.01
CA PHE A 304 17.88 -3.76 1.72
C PHE A 304 18.34 -4.42 0.42
N THR A 305 19.34 -3.83 -0.20
CA THR A 305 19.94 -4.30 -1.44
C THR A 305 21.46 -4.28 -1.31
N GLY A 306 22.16 -5.02 -2.17
CA GLY A 306 23.63 -5.02 -2.21
C GLY A 306 24.24 -3.69 -2.65
N ARG A 307 23.42 -2.67 -2.97
CA ARG A 307 23.87 -1.30 -3.26
C ARG A 307 23.86 -0.39 -2.04
N ASP A 308 23.37 -0.86 -0.90
CA ASP A 308 23.33 -0.05 0.32
C ASP A 308 24.71 0.01 0.96
N ASP A 309 25.11 1.21 1.38
CA ASP A 309 26.40 1.44 2.02
C ASP A 309 26.40 1.04 3.50
N GLY A 310 27.57 0.66 4.00
CA GLY A 310 27.79 0.41 5.44
C GLY A 310 27.12 -0.85 5.99
N ILE A 311 26.68 -1.77 5.13
CA ILE A 311 26.14 -3.08 5.51
C ILE A 311 27.13 -4.20 5.20
N SER A 312 27.08 -5.29 5.97
CA SER A 312 27.84 -6.51 5.64
C SER A 312 27.14 -7.31 4.55
N GLU A 313 25.83 -7.53 4.72
CA GLU A 313 24.95 -8.13 3.74
C GLU A 313 23.51 -7.63 3.94
N PRO A 314 22.65 -7.63 2.90
CA PRO A 314 21.30 -7.11 2.99
C PRO A 314 20.41 -7.82 4.03
N GLY A 315 20.58 -9.13 4.20
CA GLY A 315 19.77 -9.93 5.13
C GLY A 315 19.94 -9.50 6.59
N ASP A 316 21.19 -9.40 7.05
CA ASP A 316 21.53 -8.93 8.40
C ASP A 316 21.07 -7.48 8.63
N ALA A 317 21.25 -6.59 7.64
CA ALA A 317 20.80 -5.20 7.74
C ALA A 317 19.26 -5.10 7.86
N ALA A 318 18.53 -5.88 7.06
CA ALA A 318 17.06 -5.93 7.10
C ALA A 318 16.57 -6.45 8.46
N GLN A 319 17.16 -7.53 8.98
CA GLN A 319 16.82 -8.08 10.30
C GLN A 319 17.10 -7.07 11.42
N ARG A 320 18.27 -6.41 11.41
CA ARG A 320 18.64 -5.43 12.43
C ARG A 320 17.70 -4.23 12.44
N LEU A 321 17.37 -3.67 11.27
CA LEU A 321 16.41 -2.56 11.20
C LEU A 321 15.03 -3.00 11.66
N LEU A 322 14.55 -4.17 11.21
CA LEU A 322 13.23 -4.70 11.59
C LEU A 322 13.08 -4.82 13.11
N GLY A 323 14.13 -5.29 13.80
CA GLY A 323 14.16 -5.38 15.27
C GLY A 323 14.10 -4.02 15.99
N GLN A 324 14.41 -2.92 15.31
CA GLN A 324 14.37 -1.55 15.85
C GLN A 324 13.05 -0.82 15.54
N LEU A 325 12.26 -1.30 14.58
CA LEU A 325 10.99 -0.66 14.23
C LEU A 325 9.99 -0.79 15.37
N GLY A 326 9.36 0.32 15.75
CA GLY A 326 8.20 0.35 16.65
C GLY A 326 6.90 -0.07 15.96
N ARG A 327 5.77 0.43 16.44
CA ARG A 327 4.46 0.22 15.83
C ARG A 327 4.27 1.06 14.56
N TYR A 328 3.18 0.79 13.83
CA TYR A 328 2.75 1.61 12.70
C TYR A 328 2.72 3.10 13.06
N SER A 329 2.14 3.44 14.21
CA SER A 329 2.00 4.81 14.72
C SER A 329 3.35 5.51 14.93
N ASP A 330 4.36 4.81 15.44
CA ASP A 330 5.71 5.36 15.67
C ASP A 330 6.39 5.71 14.34
N LEU A 331 6.36 4.78 13.38
CA LEU A 331 6.93 4.99 12.05
C LEU A 331 6.19 6.10 11.30
N ARG A 332 4.86 6.12 11.41
CA ARG A 332 4.00 7.16 10.83
C ARG A 332 4.34 8.54 11.37
N ALA A 333 4.57 8.68 12.68
CA ALA A 333 4.93 9.96 13.28
C ALA A 333 6.24 10.53 12.69
N GLY A 334 7.26 9.68 12.49
CA GLY A 334 8.49 10.09 11.81
C GLY A 334 8.27 10.44 10.34
N HIS A 335 7.45 9.65 9.63
CA HIS A 335 7.13 9.87 8.22
C HIS A 335 6.42 11.21 7.99
N ILE A 336 5.40 11.53 8.79
CA ILE A 336 4.65 12.79 8.67
C ILE A 336 5.53 14.00 8.96
N ARG A 337 6.41 13.92 9.97
CA ARG A 337 7.35 15.01 10.27
C ARG A 337 8.26 15.30 9.08
N GLU A 338 8.75 14.27 8.41
CA GLU A 338 9.61 14.47 7.26
C GLU A 338 8.85 15.02 6.05
N TRP A 339 7.63 14.57 5.80
CA TRP A 339 6.78 15.16 4.76
C TRP A 339 6.43 16.62 5.03
N ALA A 340 6.22 17.01 6.29
CA ALA A 340 6.02 18.40 6.65
C ALA A 340 7.22 19.28 6.23
N HIS A 341 8.45 18.84 6.50
CA HIS A 341 9.67 19.55 6.07
C HIS A 341 9.83 19.62 4.55
N LEU A 342 9.39 18.58 3.81
CA LEU A 342 9.40 18.61 2.36
C LEU A 342 8.37 19.62 1.83
N TRP A 343 7.15 19.62 2.37
CA TRP A 343 6.12 20.56 1.95
C TRP A 343 6.47 22.02 2.26
N GLU A 344 7.22 22.30 3.33
CA GLU A 344 7.77 23.64 3.58
C GLU A 344 8.67 24.16 2.44
N ARG A 345 9.32 23.26 1.69
CA ARG A 345 10.21 23.62 0.57
C ARG A 345 9.52 23.52 -0.78
N PHE A 346 8.62 22.55 -0.94
CA PHE A 346 8.06 22.16 -2.23
C PHE A 346 6.63 22.60 -2.48
N ASP A 347 5.84 22.94 -1.45
CA ASP A 347 4.44 23.32 -1.67
C ASP A 347 4.35 24.58 -2.55
N ILE A 348 3.36 24.56 -3.44
CA ILE A 348 3.00 25.70 -4.28
C ILE A 348 1.55 26.00 -3.92
N ALA A 349 1.33 27.08 -3.18
CA ALA A 349 -0.01 27.51 -2.79
C ALA A 349 -0.51 28.62 -3.70
N PHE A 350 -1.77 28.51 -4.13
CA PHE A 350 -2.51 29.55 -4.80
C PHE A 350 -3.99 29.41 -4.49
N ASP A 351 -4.69 30.54 -4.49
CA ASP A 351 -6.11 30.61 -4.22
C ASP A 351 -6.94 30.35 -5.50
N ASP A 352 -8.26 30.25 -5.34
CA ASP A 352 -9.27 30.23 -6.41
C ASP A 352 -9.33 29.00 -7.34
N ASN A 353 -8.59 27.91 -7.08
CA ASN A 353 -8.81 26.63 -7.77
C ASN A 353 -8.29 25.40 -6.98
N PRO A 354 -9.09 24.82 -6.05
CA PRO A 354 -8.65 23.69 -5.23
C PRO A 354 -8.34 22.43 -6.03
N ASP A 355 -9.02 22.21 -7.17
CA ASP A 355 -8.78 21.04 -8.02
C ASP A 355 -7.44 21.16 -8.76
N ALA A 356 -7.12 22.32 -9.33
CA ALA A 356 -5.81 22.56 -9.94
C ALA A 356 -4.68 22.46 -8.90
N LEU A 357 -4.91 23.01 -7.70
CA LEU A 357 -3.95 22.92 -6.59
C LEU A 357 -3.71 21.47 -6.17
N ARG A 358 -4.76 20.64 -6.12
CA ARG A 358 -4.65 19.19 -5.86
C ARG A 358 -3.79 18.49 -6.91
N VAL A 359 -4.00 18.79 -8.19
CA VAL A 359 -3.22 18.20 -9.30
C VAL A 359 -1.75 18.59 -9.20
N VAL A 360 -1.45 19.87 -8.92
CA VAL A 360 -0.06 20.33 -8.70
C VAL A 360 0.58 19.59 -7.52
N ARG A 361 -0.12 19.45 -6.40
CA ARG A 361 0.36 18.71 -5.23
C ARG A 361 0.55 17.22 -5.51
N LEU A 362 -0.33 16.60 -6.30
CA LEU A 362 -0.15 15.21 -6.75
C LEU A 362 1.14 15.05 -7.58
N HIS A 363 1.41 15.98 -8.51
CA HIS A 363 2.64 15.95 -9.30
C HIS A 363 3.89 16.16 -8.43
N LEU A 364 3.85 17.10 -7.48
CA LEU A 364 4.96 17.33 -6.54
C LEU A 364 5.19 16.12 -5.62
N LEU A 365 4.13 15.48 -5.15
CA LEU A 365 4.20 14.23 -4.39
C LEU A 365 4.90 13.15 -5.22
N HIS A 366 4.46 12.88 -6.45
CA HIS A 366 5.07 11.86 -7.33
C HIS A 366 6.53 12.16 -7.64
N LEU A 367 6.88 13.44 -7.80
CA LEU A 367 8.26 13.87 -7.94
C LEU A 367 9.09 13.49 -6.70
N LEU A 368 8.61 13.85 -5.50
CA LEU A 368 9.30 13.57 -4.24
C LEU A 368 9.35 12.07 -3.88
N VAL A 369 8.38 11.29 -4.34
CA VAL A 369 8.38 9.83 -4.24
C VAL A 369 9.47 9.20 -5.13
N THR A 370 9.83 9.86 -6.23
CA THR A 370 10.79 9.35 -7.22
C THR A 370 12.21 9.84 -6.96
N VAL A 371 12.38 11.11 -6.57
CA VAL A 371 13.70 11.73 -6.43
C VAL A 371 14.32 11.38 -5.08
N PRO A 372 15.58 10.94 -5.03
CA PRO A 372 16.31 10.77 -3.78
C PRO A 372 16.44 12.11 -3.04
N ASN A 373 15.67 12.29 -1.95
CA ASN A 373 15.60 13.58 -1.24
C ASN A 373 16.65 13.75 -0.13
N ARG A 374 17.46 12.72 0.16
CA ARG A 374 18.52 12.78 1.16
C ARG A 374 19.69 11.87 0.81
N ALA A 375 20.90 12.41 0.98
CA ALA A 375 22.14 11.79 1.46
C ALA A 375 22.32 10.29 1.18
N ALA A 376 21.98 9.88 -0.02
CA ALA A 376 22.40 8.62 -0.55
C ALA A 376 23.22 9.04 -1.77
N ASP A 377 24.49 8.66 -1.79
CA ASP A 377 25.30 8.62 -3.00
C ASP A 377 24.72 7.56 -3.96
N LEU A 378 23.40 7.59 -4.15
CA LEU A 378 22.67 6.79 -5.12
C LEU A 378 22.98 7.40 -6.46
N ASP A 379 23.80 6.69 -7.23
CA ASP A 379 23.95 6.90 -8.66
C ASP A 379 22.64 6.47 -9.36
N ALA A 380 21.59 7.27 -9.19
CA ALA A 380 20.25 7.05 -9.71
C ALA A 380 19.62 8.36 -10.18
N GLY A 381 19.31 8.43 -11.48
CA GLY A 381 18.52 9.52 -12.06
C GLY A 381 17.01 9.32 -11.91
N VAL A 382 16.23 10.11 -12.64
CA VAL A 382 14.76 10.12 -12.58
C VAL A 382 14.17 9.32 -13.76
N PRO A 383 13.56 8.15 -13.54
CA PRO A 383 12.91 7.38 -14.60
C PRO A 383 11.75 8.15 -15.25
N ALA A 384 11.49 7.92 -16.56
CA ALA A 384 10.38 8.55 -17.27
C ALA A 384 8.97 8.28 -16.67
N ARG A 385 8.84 7.23 -15.85
CA ARG A 385 7.61 6.87 -15.12
C ARG A 385 7.82 6.80 -13.61
N GLY A 386 8.90 7.43 -13.12
CA GLY A 386 9.36 7.33 -11.75
C GLY A 386 9.48 5.89 -11.27
N LEU A 387 9.19 5.67 -9.99
CA LEU A 387 9.11 4.33 -9.39
C LEU A 387 7.66 3.81 -9.34
N HIS A 388 6.80 4.27 -10.25
CA HIS A 388 5.37 3.99 -10.24
C HIS A 388 4.96 2.77 -11.09
N GLY A 389 5.88 2.22 -11.89
CA GLY A 389 5.61 1.06 -12.74
C GLY A 389 6.71 0.80 -13.78
N GLU A 390 6.44 -0.16 -14.67
CA GLU A 390 7.46 -0.75 -15.55
C GLU A 390 7.45 -0.21 -16.98
N ALA A 391 6.54 0.71 -17.30
CA ALA A 391 6.53 1.35 -18.61
C ALA A 391 7.85 2.11 -18.85
N TYR A 392 8.38 2.02 -20.07
CA TYR A 392 9.75 2.44 -20.40
C TYR A 392 10.86 1.73 -19.62
N ARG A 393 10.55 0.58 -18.98
CA ARG A 393 11.51 -0.24 -18.22
C ARG A 393 12.22 0.50 -17.08
N GLY A 394 11.65 1.62 -16.63
CA GLY A 394 12.28 2.52 -15.67
C GLY A 394 13.47 3.30 -16.23
N HIS A 395 13.69 3.33 -17.55
CA HIS A 395 14.82 4.04 -18.14
C HIS A 395 14.75 5.56 -17.91
N ILE A 396 15.93 6.14 -17.80
CA ILE A 396 16.17 7.56 -17.64
C ILE A 396 16.47 8.13 -19.03
N PHE A 397 15.85 9.26 -19.35
CA PHE A 397 16.08 9.97 -20.59
C PHE A 397 16.33 11.46 -20.28
N TRP A 398 16.25 12.31 -21.30
CA TRP A 398 16.23 13.77 -21.19
C TRP A 398 15.07 14.34 -20.35
N ASP A 399 14.18 13.51 -19.81
CA ASP A 399 13.07 13.91 -18.93
C ASP A 399 13.54 14.72 -17.70
N GLU A 400 14.80 14.55 -17.29
CA GLU A 400 15.44 15.37 -16.27
C GLU A 400 15.30 16.88 -16.56
N LEU A 401 15.31 17.31 -17.82
CA LEU A 401 15.14 18.72 -18.20
C LEU A 401 13.79 19.31 -17.77
N PHE A 402 12.76 18.49 -17.57
CA PHE A 402 11.45 18.94 -17.08
C PHE A 402 11.39 19.01 -15.56
N VAL A 403 12.18 18.18 -14.88
CA VAL A 403 12.20 18.04 -13.42
C VAL A 403 13.20 18.99 -12.77
N PHE A 404 14.37 19.15 -13.39
CA PHE A 404 15.49 19.94 -12.90
C PHE A 404 15.11 21.38 -12.50
N PRO A 405 14.28 22.13 -13.26
CA PRO A 405 13.88 23.48 -12.85
C PRO A 405 13.11 23.53 -11.53
N VAL A 406 12.35 22.48 -11.20
CA VAL A 406 11.61 22.40 -9.93
C VAL A 406 12.57 22.10 -8.78
N LEU A 407 13.48 21.14 -8.99
CA LEU A 407 14.45 20.68 -7.99
C LEU A 407 15.51 21.73 -7.68
N ASN A 408 16.19 22.27 -8.69
CA ASN A 408 17.31 23.21 -8.51
C ASN A 408 16.91 24.47 -7.70
N LEU A 409 15.67 24.94 -7.84
CA LEU A 409 15.17 26.09 -7.08
C LEU A 409 14.86 25.78 -5.60
N ARG A 410 14.61 24.52 -5.24
CA ARG A 410 14.06 24.12 -3.95
C ARG A 410 14.96 23.21 -3.13
N SER A 411 15.84 22.46 -3.80
CA SER A 411 16.83 21.57 -3.23
C SER A 411 18.06 21.49 -4.14
N PRO A 412 18.86 22.56 -4.24
CA PRO A 412 20.04 22.61 -5.11
C PRO A 412 21.16 21.64 -4.72
N ALA A 413 21.09 21.03 -3.53
CA ALA A 413 22.03 19.98 -3.11
C ALA A 413 21.60 18.57 -3.54
N SER A 414 20.40 18.42 -4.12
CA SER A 414 19.85 17.14 -4.63
C SER A 414 20.02 16.99 -6.15
N THR A 415 20.66 17.96 -6.79
CA THR A 415 21.02 18.03 -8.21
C THR A 415 22.50 18.30 -8.30
#